data_AF-A0A120G877-F1
#
_entry.id   AF-A0A120G877-F1
#
_cell.length_a   1.000
_cell.length_b   1.000
_cell.length_c   1.000
_cell.angle_alpha   90.00
_cell.angle_beta   90.00
_cell.angle_gamma   90.00
#
_symmetry.space_group_name_H-M   'P 1'
#
loop_
_entity.id
_entity.type
_entity.pdbx_description
1 polymer ?
#
loop_
_entity_poly.entity_id
_entity_poly.type
_entity_poly.pdbx_seq_one_letter_code
_entity_poly.pdbx_strand_id
1 'polypeptide(L)'
;MFLRQPGEVEKLLADPAAAKSALAKAQNNREDNQQVLALEPTASAVPQNQFYLLPIFDSKESFDDNGQPVQLLNVASIDPGSRAAARPASPTLSANADAFRTAVVLVVDTTVSMQPYIDQIRDVVHELQTRIAERGELDSVSFGMVGFRSSIQKTPGLEYVAKTLISLDQGRDPQRFLDMARQVKASTVSSHSFNEDAFAGVMQAVDGMDWSGYGGRIILLVSDAGALRKNDPFAATQMNEAEVRQAALGKQIKIYALHLRTDAGKKTHAGAESQYRVLTADANPQIGDLYTPVPGGDVRKLGERVDEIGTVFANLVHQVRSNTPQPVPLLSAAPSLADKSAAVGYAMHMDFLGRKTASQAPQLVSAWTADRDLTNPALPAFQVCVMLTKLQLNDLQQSLKLIVDAARKTQSSPKDFFQEIASASAYMSRDPQALRKGGNLADGGLLGEYLEGLPYRSKSLNMTQDLWLSLSVAEQEDFIDELDSKIRLYETFHNDVANWVRFGDAEPGDALYRVPLSTLP
;
A
#
# COMPACT_ATOMS: atom_id res chain seq x y z
N MET A 1 16.70 8.63 -12.95
CA MET A 1 17.45 9.19 -14.11
C MET A 1 17.29 8.25 -15.29
N PHE A 2 17.18 8.78 -16.51
CA PHE A 2 17.12 7.99 -17.75
C PHE A 2 18.36 8.24 -18.59
N LEU A 3 19.07 7.18 -19.01
CA LEU A 3 20.35 7.23 -19.71
C LEU A 3 20.28 6.56 -21.09
N ARG A 4 21.25 6.79 -21.97
CA ARG A 4 21.23 6.23 -23.33
C ARG A 4 21.61 4.75 -23.36
N GLN A 5 22.57 4.35 -22.53
CA GLN A 5 23.18 3.02 -22.59
C GLN A 5 23.15 2.34 -21.23
N PRO A 6 23.00 1.00 -21.18
CA PRO A 6 22.99 0.26 -19.93
C PRO A 6 24.33 0.40 -19.19
N GLY A 7 25.45 0.43 -19.91
CA GLY A 7 26.78 0.60 -19.33
C GLY A 7 27.00 1.96 -18.65
N GLU A 8 26.20 2.99 -18.95
CA GLU A 8 26.23 4.25 -18.21
C GLU A 8 25.46 4.12 -16.89
N VAL A 9 24.33 3.40 -16.91
CA VAL A 9 23.57 3.10 -15.69
C VAL A 9 24.42 2.29 -14.72
N GLU A 10 25.10 1.24 -15.22
CA GLU A 10 26.02 0.41 -14.42
C GLU A 10 27.14 1.22 -13.76
N LYS A 11 27.76 2.13 -14.52
CA LYS A 11 28.80 3.02 -13.97
C LYS A 11 28.29 3.91 -12.86
N LEU A 12 27.06 4.43 -12.98
CA LEU A 12 26.47 5.28 -11.94
C LEU A 12 25.96 4.47 -10.75
N LEU A 13 25.46 3.25 -10.94
CA LEU A 13 25.09 2.33 -9.87
C LEU A 13 26.30 1.97 -9.00
N ALA A 14 27.46 1.73 -9.62
CA ALA A 14 28.70 1.41 -8.92
C ALA A 14 29.37 2.63 -8.25
N ASP A 15 28.93 3.85 -8.54
CA ASP A 15 29.43 5.09 -7.93
C ASP A 15 28.29 6.10 -7.67
N PRO A 16 27.59 5.97 -6.53
CA PRO A 16 26.52 6.89 -6.16
C PRO A 16 26.96 8.36 -6.02
N ALA A 17 28.25 8.64 -5.80
CA ALA A 17 28.78 10.00 -5.74
C ALA A 17 28.89 10.62 -7.14
N ALA A 18 29.35 9.83 -8.13
CA ALA A 18 29.27 10.21 -9.53
C ALA A 18 27.82 10.39 -10.00
N ALA A 19 26.90 9.53 -9.55
CA ALA A 19 25.47 9.66 -9.83
C ALA A 19 24.90 10.98 -9.30
N LYS A 20 25.21 11.36 -8.05
CA LYS A 20 24.81 12.67 -7.48
C LYS A 20 25.34 13.84 -8.30
N SER A 21 26.59 13.74 -8.75
CA SER A 21 27.21 14.76 -9.59
C SER A 21 26.54 14.87 -10.96
N ALA A 22 26.19 13.73 -11.58
CA ALA A 22 25.46 13.68 -12.84
C ALA A 22 24.04 14.25 -12.71
N LEU A 23 23.34 13.90 -11.62
CA LEU A 23 22.02 14.44 -11.30
C LEU A 23 22.06 15.95 -11.14
N ALA A 24 22.99 16.48 -10.35
CA ALA A 24 23.12 17.93 -10.12
C ALA A 24 23.43 18.69 -11.43
N LYS A 25 24.29 18.14 -12.30
CA LYS A 25 24.56 18.71 -13.63
C LYS A 25 23.30 18.74 -14.50
N ALA A 26 22.59 17.61 -14.59
CA ALA A 26 21.37 17.50 -15.39
C ALA A 26 20.22 18.38 -14.87
N GLN A 27 20.14 18.60 -13.54
CA GLN A 27 19.18 19.52 -12.94
C GLN A 27 19.47 20.99 -13.31
N ASN A 28 20.75 21.38 -13.33
CA ASN A 28 21.17 22.74 -13.65
C ASN A 28 21.21 23.04 -15.16
N ASN A 29 21.36 22.01 -16.00
CA ASN A 29 21.44 22.15 -17.45
C ASN A 29 20.63 21.06 -18.16
N ARG A 30 19.29 21.18 -18.14
CA ARG A 30 18.37 20.17 -18.68
C ARG A 30 18.46 19.98 -20.20
N GLU A 31 19.01 20.95 -20.94
CA GLU A 31 19.20 20.84 -22.39
C GLU A 31 20.41 19.97 -22.76
N ASP A 32 21.36 19.77 -21.83
CA ASP A 32 22.52 18.91 -22.02
C ASP A 32 22.16 17.44 -21.76
N ASN A 33 21.66 16.78 -22.81
CA ASN A 33 21.21 15.39 -22.78
C ASN A 33 22.26 14.38 -23.28
N GLN A 34 23.55 14.72 -23.18
CA GLN A 34 24.63 13.84 -23.65
C GLN A 34 24.68 12.54 -22.84
N GLN A 35 24.66 12.64 -21.51
CA GLN A 35 24.72 11.49 -20.59
C GLN A 35 23.35 11.15 -19.99
N VAL A 36 22.61 12.15 -19.51
CA VAL A 36 21.28 11.98 -18.90
C VAL A 36 20.24 12.46 -19.89
N LEU A 37 19.46 11.53 -20.47
CA LEU A 37 18.43 11.84 -21.44
C LEU A 37 17.28 12.63 -20.83
N ALA A 38 16.86 12.24 -19.63
CA ALA A 38 15.79 12.88 -18.91
C ALA A 38 15.87 12.65 -17.40
N LEU A 39 15.21 13.55 -16.67
CA LEU A 39 14.95 13.48 -15.24
C LEU A 39 13.45 13.56 -15.01
N GLU A 40 12.96 12.86 -13.99
CA GLU A 40 11.62 13.14 -13.48
C GLU A 40 11.54 14.57 -12.90
N PRO A 41 10.33 15.15 -12.86
CA PRO A 41 10.12 16.48 -12.29
C PRO A 41 10.63 16.55 -10.84
N THR A 42 11.41 17.60 -10.53
CA THR A 42 12.02 17.77 -9.20
C THR A 42 11.12 18.52 -8.22
N ALA A 43 10.15 19.28 -8.72
CA ALA A 43 9.29 20.16 -7.91
C ALA A 43 7.95 19.51 -7.50
N SER A 44 7.64 18.34 -8.06
CA SER A 44 6.39 17.61 -7.84
C SER A 44 6.57 16.14 -8.24
N ALA A 45 5.75 15.24 -7.69
CA ALA A 45 5.71 13.86 -8.16
C ALA A 45 4.86 13.76 -9.43
N VAL A 46 5.03 12.69 -10.21
CA VAL A 46 4.07 12.33 -11.27
C VAL A 46 2.91 11.59 -10.60
N PRO A 47 1.68 12.11 -10.62
CA PRO A 47 0.58 11.51 -9.87
C PRO A 47 0.17 10.14 -10.38
N GLN A 48 -0.25 9.25 -9.48
CA GLN A 48 -0.77 7.94 -9.87
C GLN A 48 -2.00 8.02 -10.81
N ASN A 49 -2.83 9.05 -10.69
CA ASN A 49 -3.99 9.25 -11.58
C ASN A 49 -3.62 9.91 -12.91
N GLN A 50 -2.41 10.47 -13.04
CA GLN A 50 -1.85 10.93 -14.30
C GLN A 50 -1.17 9.74 -14.96
N PHE A 51 -2.00 8.97 -15.65
CA PHE A 51 -1.58 7.66 -16.13
C PHE A 51 -0.55 7.80 -17.26
N TYR A 52 0.66 7.32 -17.03
CA TYR A 52 1.71 7.12 -18.02
C TYR A 52 2.21 5.69 -17.96
N LEU A 53 2.75 5.18 -19.07
CA LEU A 53 3.38 3.86 -19.14
C LEU A 53 4.88 4.01 -19.32
N LEU A 54 5.61 3.23 -18.53
CA LEU A 54 7.01 2.91 -18.79
C LEU A 54 7.10 1.44 -19.23
N PRO A 55 6.71 1.08 -20.47
CA PRO A 55 6.84 -0.31 -20.91
C PRO A 55 8.31 -0.74 -20.88
N ILE A 56 8.56 -1.94 -20.38
CA ILE A 56 9.89 -2.55 -20.34
C ILE A 56 10.07 -3.35 -21.63
N PHE A 57 10.99 -2.93 -22.50
CA PHE A 57 11.30 -3.62 -23.75
C PHE A 57 12.41 -4.66 -23.61
N ASP A 58 13.35 -4.39 -22.70
CA ASP A 58 14.49 -5.25 -22.42
C ASP A 58 14.91 -5.06 -20.95
N SER A 59 15.55 -6.07 -20.39
CA SER A 59 15.99 -6.09 -19.00
C SER A 59 17.32 -6.80 -18.84
N LYS A 60 18.17 -6.31 -17.94
CA LYS A 60 19.45 -6.93 -17.62
C LYS A 60 19.70 -6.86 -16.13
N GLU A 61 20.05 -7.99 -15.53
CA GLU A 61 20.52 -8.02 -14.14
C GLU A 61 21.94 -7.43 -14.05
N SER A 62 22.15 -6.59 -13.03
CA SER A 62 23.44 -6.02 -12.66
C SER A 62 23.55 -5.97 -11.14
N PHE A 63 24.59 -5.32 -10.63
CA PHE A 63 24.84 -5.19 -9.20
C PHE A 63 25.12 -3.74 -8.81
N ASP A 64 24.67 -3.34 -7.62
CA ASP A 64 25.04 -2.06 -7.03
C ASP A 64 26.47 -2.10 -6.42
N ASP A 65 26.88 -0.99 -5.81
CA ASP A 65 28.17 -0.83 -5.13
C ASP A 65 28.38 -1.80 -3.95
N ASN A 66 27.31 -2.36 -3.41
CA ASN A 66 27.33 -3.33 -2.31
C ASN A 66 27.15 -4.79 -2.77
N GLY A 67 27.07 -5.02 -4.09
CA GLY A 67 26.86 -6.35 -4.66
C GLY A 67 25.42 -6.86 -4.55
N GLN A 68 24.44 -6.00 -4.27
CA GLN A 68 23.02 -6.36 -4.33
C GLN A 68 22.53 -6.38 -5.78
N PRO A 69 21.69 -7.34 -6.17
CA PRO A 69 21.15 -7.41 -7.52
C PRO A 69 20.22 -6.22 -7.81
N VAL A 70 20.39 -5.63 -8.98
CA VAL A 70 19.60 -4.51 -9.52
C VAL A 70 19.14 -4.85 -10.92
N GLN A 71 17.91 -4.48 -11.28
CA GLN A 71 17.43 -4.65 -12.65
C GLN A 71 17.63 -3.36 -13.45
N LEU A 72 18.39 -3.46 -14.54
CA LEU A 72 18.46 -2.45 -15.58
C LEU A 72 17.30 -2.66 -16.53
N LEU A 73 16.60 -1.58 -16.85
CA LEU A 73 15.38 -1.63 -17.66
C LEU A 73 15.54 -0.72 -18.88
N ASN A 74 15.32 -1.25 -20.08
CA ASN A 74 15.10 -0.44 -21.27
C ASN A 74 13.62 -0.08 -21.36
N VAL A 75 13.31 1.21 -21.30
CA VAL A 75 11.94 1.71 -21.24
C VAL A 75 11.69 2.79 -22.28
N ALA A 76 10.45 2.91 -22.74
CA ALA A 76 9.92 4.14 -23.30
C ALA A 76 9.08 4.86 -22.25
N SER A 77 8.72 6.11 -22.49
CA SER A 77 7.64 6.78 -21.78
C SER A 77 6.53 7.08 -22.77
N ILE A 78 5.38 6.49 -22.52
CA ILE A 78 4.18 6.65 -23.32
C ILE A 78 3.16 7.35 -22.44
N ASP A 79 2.87 8.60 -22.78
CA ASP A 79 1.60 9.21 -22.39
C ASP A 79 0.56 8.70 -23.40
N PRO A 80 -0.41 7.86 -23.00
CA PRO A 80 -1.41 7.31 -23.91
C PRO A 80 -2.35 8.37 -24.50
N GLY A 81 -2.12 9.64 -24.18
CA GLY A 81 -2.89 10.78 -24.64
C GLY A 81 -3.98 11.10 -23.64
N SER A 82 -4.31 12.39 -23.56
CA SER A 82 -5.56 12.79 -22.95
C SER A 82 -6.70 12.22 -23.79
N ARG A 83 -7.59 11.45 -23.14
CA ARG A 83 -8.99 11.32 -23.57
C ARG A 83 -9.39 12.67 -24.16
N ALA A 84 -9.62 12.74 -25.47
CA ALA A 84 -9.89 13.97 -26.21
C ALA A 84 -10.67 14.89 -25.30
N ALA A 85 -10.08 16.04 -24.93
CA ALA A 85 -10.59 16.94 -23.90
C ALA A 85 -12.11 16.93 -23.97
N ALA A 86 -12.72 16.13 -23.08
CA ALA A 86 -14.16 16.13 -22.94
C ALA A 86 -14.37 17.54 -22.42
N ARG A 87 -14.74 18.44 -23.34
CA ARG A 87 -15.13 19.82 -23.13
C ARG A 87 -15.64 19.89 -21.70
N PRO A 88 -14.93 20.53 -20.77
CA PRO A 88 -15.02 20.20 -19.35
C PRO A 88 -16.49 20.13 -19.03
N ALA A 89 -17.03 18.91 -18.89
CA ALA A 89 -18.32 18.73 -18.28
C ALA A 89 -17.97 19.18 -16.88
N SER A 90 -18.26 20.46 -16.58
CA SER A 90 -17.68 21.19 -15.47
C SER A 90 -17.55 20.19 -14.34
N PRO A 91 -16.34 19.67 -14.06
CA PRO A 91 -16.22 18.99 -12.82
C PRO A 91 -16.57 20.12 -11.88
N THR A 92 -17.58 19.92 -11.04
CA THR A 92 -17.62 20.65 -9.79
C THR A 92 -16.35 20.25 -9.04
N LEU A 93 -15.18 20.67 -9.54
CA LEU A 93 -14.04 21.06 -8.77
C LEU A 93 -14.64 22.12 -7.88
N SER A 94 -15.16 21.68 -6.73
CA SER A 94 -15.45 22.61 -5.66
C SER A 94 -14.21 23.48 -5.51
N ALA A 95 -14.37 24.74 -5.15
CA ALA A 95 -13.26 25.66 -4.86
C ALA A 95 -12.22 25.08 -3.85
N ASN A 96 -12.52 23.94 -3.22
CA ASN A 96 -11.64 23.19 -2.33
C ASN A 96 -10.64 22.24 -3.02
N ALA A 97 -10.71 22.00 -4.33
CA ALA A 97 -9.77 21.12 -5.04
C ALA A 97 -8.37 21.75 -5.22
N ASP A 98 -8.26 23.07 -5.06
CA ASP A 98 -7.01 23.82 -5.20
C ASP A 98 -6.14 23.87 -3.93
N ALA A 99 -6.69 23.42 -2.80
CA ALA A 99 -6.03 23.45 -1.49
C ALA A 99 -5.64 22.04 -1.03
N PHE A 100 -4.43 21.89 -0.50
CA PHE A 100 -4.01 20.64 0.12
C PHE A 100 -4.81 20.42 1.41
N ARG A 101 -5.54 19.31 1.48
CA ARG A 101 -6.33 18.90 2.64
C ARG A 101 -5.89 17.52 3.10
N THR A 102 -5.95 17.30 4.40
CA THR A 102 -5.57 16.04 5.05
C THR A 102 -6.76 15.41 5.75
N ALA A 103 -6.99 14.12 5.49
CA ALA A 103 -7.93 13.29 6.23
C ALA A 103 -7.17 12.35 7.15
N VAL A 104 -7.57 12.31 8.42
CA VAL A 104 -7.04 11.38 9.43
C VAL A 104 -8.19 10.53 9.95
N VAL A 105 -8.15 9.23 9.70
CA VAL A 105 -9.15 8.28 10.20
C VAL A 105 -8.55 7.47 11.34
N LEU A 106 -9.14 7.60 12.52
CA LEU A 106 -8.80 6.81 13.70
C LEU A 106 -9.52 5.47 13.60
N VAL A 107 -8.77 4.39 13.45
CA VAL A 107 -9.29 3.02 13.46
C VAL A 107 -8.99 2.45 14.84
N VAL A 108 -10.00 2.44 15.71
CA VAL A 108 -9.82 2.22 17.14
C VAL A 108 -10.45 0.90 17.55
N ASP A 109 -9.68 0.11 18.29
CA ASP A 109 -10.19 -1.05 19.00
C ASP A 109 -11.21 -0.58 20.05
N THR A 110 -12.42 -1.14 20.00
CA THR A 110 -13.53 -0.79 20.90
C THR A 110 -13.95 -1.96 21.77
N THR A 111 -13.00 -2.84 22.11
CA THR A 111 -13.18 -3.94 23.07
C THR A 111 -13.03 -3.48 24.52
N VAL A 112 -13.26 -4.40 25.46
CA VAL A 112 -13.46 -4.10 26.90
C VAL A 112 -12.33 -3.28 27.52
N SER A 113 -11.07 -3.54 27.16
CA SER A 113 -9.89 -2.86 27.72
C SER A 113 -9.71 -1.43 27.22
N MET A 114 -10.45 -1.01 26.19
CA MET A 114 -10.08 0.14 25.37
C MET A 114 -10.64 1.49 25.83
N GLN A 115 -11.58 1.53 26.79
CA GLN A 115 -12.27 2.76 27.18
C GLN A 115 -11.33 3.94 27.54
N PRO A 116 -10.27 3.75 28.36
CA PRO A 116 -9.37 4.86 28.71
C PRO A 116 -8.63 5.44 27.50
N TYR A 117 -8.31 4.61 26.52
CA TYR A 117 -7.61 5.03 25.30
C TYR A 117 -8.56 5.74 24.32
N ILE A 118 -9.82 5.28 24.22
CA ILE A 118 -10.87 5.96 23.45
C ILE A 118 -11.06 7.38 23.98
N ASP A 119 -11.16 7.53 25.31
CA ASP A 119 -11.31 8.83 25.97
C ASP A 119 -10.08 9.73 25.71
N GLN A 120 -8.86 9.19 25.81
CA GLN A 120 -7.64 9.95 25.52
C GLN A 120 -7.53 10.39 24.06
N ILE A 121 -7.85 9.51 23.10
CA ILE A 121 -7.82 9.84 21.67
C ILE A 121 -8.79 10.98 21.37
N ARG A 122 -10.01 10.92 21.92
CA ARG A 122 -11.01 11.98 21.79
C ARG A 122 -10.43 13.31 22.27
N ASP A 123 -9.82 13.34 23.45
CA ASP A 123 -9.34 14.57 24.06
C ASP A 123 -8.17 15.17 23.26
N VAL A 124 -7.23 14.36 22.79
CA VAL A 124 -6.10 14.81 21.94
C VAL A 124 -6.57 15.32 20.59
N VAL A 125 -7.54 14.66 19.94
CA VAL A 125 -8.08 15.11 18.66
C VAL A 125 -8.82 16.44 18.82
N HIS A 126 -9.55 16.61 19.91
CA HIS A 126 -10.20 17.88 20.23
C HIS A 126 -9.19 19.01 20.43
N GLU A 127 -8.07 18.74 21.14
CA GLU A 127 -6.98 19.72 21.28
C GLU A 127 -6.33 20.05 19.94
N LEU A 128 -6.05 19.06 19.10
CA LEU A 128 -5.51 19.25 17.74
C LEU A 128 -6.45 20.11 16.88
N GLN A 129 -7.75 19.80 16.87
CA GLN A 129 -8.75 20.59 16.16
C GLN A 129 -8.84 22.02 16.69
N THR A 130 -8.71 22.23 18.00
CA THR A 130 -8.67 23.56 18.62
C THR A 130 -7.46 24.36 18.11
N ARG A 131 -6.26 23.76 18.09
CA ARG A 131 -5.05 24.43 17.55
C ARG A 131 -5.15 24.74 16.06
N ILE A 132 -5.81 23.89 15.28
CA ILE A 132 -6.09 24.12 13.86
C ILE A 132 -7.13 25.25 13.68
N ALA A 133 -8.12 25.33 14.58
CA ALA A 133 -9.12 26.39 14.60
C ALA A 133 -8.53 27.77 14.91
N GLU A 134 -7.64 27.85 15.91
CA GLU A 134 -6.93 29.07 16.27
C GLU A 134 -6.11 29.64 15.11
N ARG A 135 -5.68 28.79 14.17
CA ARG A 135 -4.98 29.19 12.93
C ARG A 135 -5.92 29.56 11.77
N GLY A 136 -7.22 29.34 11.90
CA GLY A 136 -8.20 29.54 10.82
C GLY A 136 -8.14 28.45 9.73
N GLU A 137 -7.74 27.24 10.09
CA GLU A 137 -7.40 26.16 9.16
C GLU A 137 -8.33 24.93 9.25
N LEU A 138 -9.49 25.05 9.91
CA LEU A 138 -10.43 23.94 10.11
C LEU A 138 -10.86 23.23 8.82
N ASP A 139 -10.93 23.95 7.71
CA ASP A 139 -11.30 23.37 6.42
C ASP A 139 -10.23 22.46 5.81
N SER A 140 -9.00 22.50 6.34
CA SER A 140 -7.85 21.81 5.76
C SER A 140 -7.56 20.44 6.38
N VAL A 141 -8.15 20.12 7.53
CA VAL A 141 -8.03 18.82 8.17
C VAL A 141 -9.41 18.27 8.50
N SER A 142 -9.63 16.98 8.25
CA SER A 142 -10.85 16.30 8.66
C SER A 142 -10.52 15.02 9.40
N PHE A 143 -11.27 14.76 10.47
CA PHE A 143 -11.09 13.58 11.30
C PHE A 143 -12.24 12.61 11.08
N GLY A 144 -11.92 11.31 11.00
CA GLY A 144 -12.91 10.23 10.97
C GLY A 144 -12.61 9.23 12.08
N MET A 145 -13.60 8.40 12.41
CA MET A 145 -13.44 7.34 13.38
C MET A 145 -14.16 6.07 12.92
N VAL A 146 -13.42 4.97 12.91
CA VAL A 146 -13.92 3.60 12.73
C VAL A 146 -13.67 2.84 14.02
N GLY A 147 -14.70 2.20 14.55
CA GLY A 147 -14.55 1.24 15.64
C GLY A 147 -14.46 -0.17 15.09
N PHE A 148 -13.61 -1.01 15.67
CA PHE A 148 -13.64 -2.45 15.43
C PHE A 148 -13.60 -3.24 16.73
N ARG A 149 -14.01 -4.51 16.65
CA ARG A 149 -14.07 -5.50 17.73
C ARG A 149 -13.68 -6.87 17.13
N SER A 150 -14.10 -7.94 17.78
CA SER A 150 -13.96 -9.32 17.30
C SER A 150 -15.11 -9.76 16.40
N SER A 151 -15.05 -11.02 15.98
CA SER A 151 -16.10 -11.69 15.22
C SER A 151 -17.45 -11.79 15.94
N ILE A 152 -18.48 -11.23 15.33
CA ILE A 152 -19.87 -11.39 15.76
C ILE A 152 -20.45 -12.76 15.43
N GLN A 153 -19.80 -13.54 14.55
CA GLN A 153 -20.22 -14.92 14.28
C GLN A 153 -19.94 -15.80 15.50
N LYS A 154 -18.81 -15.56 16.18
CA LYS A 154 -18.41 -16.29 17.39
C LYS A 154 -19.02 -15.68 18.65
N THR A 155 -19.06 -14.35 18.73
CA THR A 155 -19.60 -13.62 19.89
C THR A 155 -20.62 -12.57 19.42
N PRO A 156 -21.88 -12.95 19.18
CA PRO A 156 -22.92 -12.02 18.67
C PRO A 156 -23.15 -10.77 19.54
N GLY A 157 -22.89 -10.87 20.85
CA GLY A 157 -23.00 -9.75 21.79
C GLY A 157 -22.02 -8.59 21.56
N LEU A 158 -21.06 -8.74 20.63
CA LEU A 158 -20.16 -7.65 20.21
C LEU A 158 -20.80 -6.66 19.25
N GLU A 159 -22.02 -6.91 18.75
CA GLU A 159 -22.86 -6.02 17.92
C GLU A 159 -22.32 -5.72 16.50
N TYR A 160 -21.02 -5.47 16.34
CA TYR A 160 -20.37 -5.22 15.05
C TYR A 160 -18.92 -5.73 15.06
N VAL A 161 -18.41 -6.08 13.88
CA VAL A 161 -16.98 -6.39 13.68
C VAL A 161 -16.20 -5.11 13.42
N ALA A 162 -16.63 -4.32 12.42
CA ALA A 162 -16.09 -3.01 12.10
C ALA A 162 -17.23 -2.06 11.70
N LYS A 163 -17.13 -0.79 12.08
CA LYS A 163 -18.18 0.21 11.83
C LYS A 163 -17.62 1.62 11.75
N THR A 164 -18.01 2.37 10.73
CA THR A 164 -17.80 3.83 10.70
C THR A 164 -18.65 4.49 11.79
N LEU A 165 -17.98 5.06 12.79
CA LEU A 165 -18.61 5.76 13.92
C LEU A 165 -18.78 7.25 13.63
N ILE A 166 -17.77 7.84 13.00
CA ILE A 166 -17.75 9.26 12.60
C ILE A 166 -17.15 9.33 11.19
N SER A 167 -17.89 9.83 10.22
CA SER A 167 -17.38 10.06 8.85
C SER A 167 -16.49 11.29 8.77
N LEU A 168 -15.68 11.39 7.72
CA LEU A 168 -14.81 12.55 7.46
C LEU A 168 -15.59 13.87 7.30
N ASP A 169 -16.78 13.81 6.71
CA ASP A 169 -17.68 14.98 6.59
C ASP A 169 -18.15 15.45 7.98
N GLN A 170 -18.59 14.52 8.82
CA GLN A 170 -19.04 14.81 10.17
C GLN A 170 -17.91 15.37 11.06
N GLY A 171 -16.70 14.81 10.94
CA GLY A 171 -15.57 15.22 11.76
C GLY A 171 -14.76 16.40 11.22
N ARG A 172 -15.27 17.10 10.19
CA ARG A 172 -14.79 18.44 9.82
C ARG A 172 -15.19 19.49 10.86
N ASP A 173 -16.32 19.28 11.54
CA ASP A 173 -16.79 20.13 12.63
C ASP A 173 -16.23 19.61 13.97
N PRO A 174 -15.37 20.39 14.67
CA PRO A 174 -14.78 19.94 15.94
C PRO A 174 -15.79 19.63 17.04
N GLN A 175 -16.87 20.41 17.12
CA GLN A 175 -17.87 20.23 18.15
C GLN A 175 -18.66 18.95 17.86
N ARG A 176 -19.08 18.78 16.60
CA ARG A 176 -19.79 17.57 16.17
C ARG A 176 -18.95 16.32 16.35
N PHE A 177 -17.66 16.37 15.99
CA PHE A 177 -16.73 15.28 16.23
C PHE A 177 -16.68 14.91 17.72
N LEU A 178 -16.49 15.91 18.60
CA LEU A 178 -16.41 15.70 20.04
C LEU A 178 -17.68 15.06 20.60
N ASP A 179 -18.85 15.55 20.20
CA ASP A 179 -20.14 15.04 20.68
C ASP A 179 -20.42 13.60 20.21
N MET A 180 -20.03 13.26 18.98
CA MET A 180 -20.12 11.88 18.50
C MET A 180 -19.08 10.98 19.17
N ALA A 181 -17.83 11.46 19.34
CA ALA A 181 -16.77 10.71 19.98
C ALA A 181 -17.07 10.40 21.46
N ARG A 182 -17.79 11.27 22.17
CA ARG A 182 -18.30 11.02 23.53
C ARG A 182 -19.25 9.82 23.63
N GLN A 183 -19.96 9.52 22.54
CA GLN A 183 -20.91 8.41 22.46
C GLN A 183 -20.21 7.07 22.15
N VAL A 184 -18.95 7.10 21.72
CA VAL A 184 -18.18 5.88 21.47
C VAL A 184 -17.83 5.22 22.81
N LYS A 185 -18.24 3.95 22.95
CA LYS A 185 -18.02 3.15 24.15
C LYS A 185 -17.36 1.83 23.80
N ALA A 186 -16.42 1.44 24.66
CA ALA A 186 -15.90 0.08 24.68
C ALA A 186 -17.05 -0.92 24.88
N SER A 187 -16.92 -2.08 24.26
CA SER A 187 -17.79 -3.22 24.49
C SER A 187 -17.79 -3.59 25.97
N THR A 188 -18.93 -4.02 26.49
CA THR A 188 -19.02 -4.68 27.81
C THR A 188 -18.91 -6.20 27.71
N VAL A 189 -18.90 -6.74 26.49
CA VAL A 189 -18.80 -8.16 26.17
C VAL A 189 -17.37 -8.48 25.77
N SER A 190 -16.78 -9.49 26.43
CA SER A 190 -15.47 -10.03 26.08
C SER A 190 -15.51 -10.78 24.74
N SER A 191 -14.47 -10.58 23.94
CA SER A 191 -14.20 -11.33 22.73
C SER A 191 -13.83 -12.78 23.03
N HIS A 192 -13.87 -13.62 21.98
CA HIS A 192 -13.54 -15.03 22.07
C HIS A 192 -12.03 -15.30 22.12
N SER A 193 -11.22 -14.33 21.69
CA SER A 193 -9.77 -14.37 21.58
C SER A 193 -9.20 -13.01 21.98
N PHE A 194 -7.93 -12.99 22.40
CA PHE A 194 -7.26 -11.71 22.66
C PHE A 194 -6.98 -10.94 21.36
N ASN A 195 -6.74 -11.63 20.23
CA ASN A 195 -6.65 -10.98 18.94
C ASN A 195 -8.04 -10.52 18.48
N GLU A 196 -8.09 -9.37 17.82
CA GLU A 196 -9.31 -8.71 17.37
C GLU A 196 -9.27 -8.44 15.86
N ASP A 197 -10.38 -8.03 15.25
CA ASP A 197 -10.46 -7.90 13.79
C ASP A 197 -9.98 -6.53 13.29
N ALA A 198 -8.74 -6.18 13.63
CA ALA A 198 -8.12 -4.91 13.27
C ALA A 198 -8.06 -4.70 11.75
N PHE A 199 -7.84 -5.78 10.97
CA PHE A 199 -7.85 -5.69 9.52
C PHE A 199 -9.23 -5.34 8.97
N ALA A 200 -10.32 -5.86 9.55
CA ALA A 200 -11.66 -5.40 9.18
C ALA A 200 -11.87 -3.92 9.51
N GLY A 201 -11.36 -3.44 10.64
CA GLY A 201 -11.36 -2.02 10.97
C GLY A 201 -10.64 -1.16 9.93
N VAL A 202 -9.45 -1.59 9.50
CA VAL A 202 -8.68 -0.89 8.46
C VAL A 202 -9.41 -0.93 7.12
N MET A 203 -9.91 -2.08 6.69
CA MET A 203 -10.63 -2.21 5.43
C MET A 203 -11.94 -1.42 5.43
N GLN A 204 -12.64 -1.33 6.57
CA GLN A 204 -13.81 -0.45 6.73
C GLN A 204 -13.45 1.03 6.53
N ALA A 205 -12.26 1.46 6.94
CA ALA A 205 -11.77 2.81 6.62
C ALA A 205 -11.35 2.95 5.16
N VAL A 206 -10.68 1.95 4.57
CA VAL A 206 -10.21 1.98 3.17
C VAL A 206 -11.38 1.99 2.18
N ASP A 207 -12.42 1.20 2.42
CA ASP A 207 -13.54 1.01 1.49
C ASP A 207 -14.78 1.81 1.87
N GLY A 208 -15.01 2.05 3.16
CA GLY A 208 -16.23 2.67 3.66
C GLY A 208 -16.17 4.18 3.89
N MET A 209 -14.99 4.81 3.81
CA MET A 209 -14.83 6.27 3.94
C MET A 209 -14.71 6.94 2.58
N ASP A 210 -15.28 8.14 2.48
CA ASP A 210 -15.08 9.02 1.32
C ASP A 210 -13.78 9.83 1.48
N TRP A 211 -12.71 9.36 0.82
CA TRP A 211 -11.40 10.02 0.78
C TRP A 211 -11.28 11.06 -0.35
N SER A 212 -12.37 11.35 -1.07
CA SER A 212 -12.35 12.31 -2.18
C SER A 212 -12.01 13.72 -1.69
N GLY A 213 -11.22 14.46 -2.48
CA GLY A 213 -10.79 15.82 -2.13
C GLY A 213 -9.70 15.93 -1.05
N TYR A 214 -9.18 14.81 -0.53
CA TYR A 214 -8.05 14.80 0.40
C TYR A 214 -6.76 14.35 -0.30
N GLY A 215 -5.73 15.19 -0.22
CA GLY A 215 -4.38 14.92 -0.72
C GLY A 215 -3.51 14.17 0.29
N GLY A 216 -3.69 14.44 1.58
CA GLY A 216 -3.15 13.62 2.66
C GLY A 216 -4.19 12.63 3.17
N ARG A 217 -3.87 11.33 3.18
CA ARG A 217 -4.81 10.27 3.60
C ARG A 217 -4.13 9.33 4.59
N ILE A 218 -4.57 9.36 5.84
CA ILE A 218 -3.90 8.68 6.94
C ILE A 218 -4.91 7.86 7.73
N ILE A 219 -4.56 6.61 8.01
CA ILE A 219 -5.20 5.77 9.01
C ILE A 219 -4.28 5.69 10.23
N LEU A 220 -4.83 5.96 11.41
CA LEU A 220 -4.19 5.70 12.70
C LEU A 220 -4.89 4.51 13.35
N LEU A 221 -4.31 3.31 13.23
CA LEU A 221 -4.77 2.11 13.90
C LEU A 221 -4.32 2.11 15.36
N VAL A 222 -5.24 1.89 16.30
CA VAL A 222 -4.94 1.80 17.74
C VAL A 222 -5.55 0.54 18.32
N SER A 223 -4.72 -0.34 18.90
CA SER A 223 -5.16 -1.58 19.55
C SER A 223 -4.13 -2.07 20.56
N ASP A 224 -4.60 -2.77 21.60
CA ASP A 224 -3.78 -3.54 22.54
C ASP A 224 -3.60 -5.01 22.15
N ALA A 225 -4.17 -5.40 21.01
CA ALA A 225 -4.22 -6.76 20.49
C ALA A 225 -3.55 -6.89 19.12
N GLY A 226 -3.30 -8.14 18.71
CA GLY A 226 -2.98 -8.47 17.31
C GLY A 226 -4.24 -8.57 16.45
N ALA A 227 -4.03 -8.70 15.14
CA ALA A 227 -5.12 -8.82 14.17
C ALA A 227 -5.49 -10.29 13.90
N LEU A 228 -6.78 -10.57 13.67
CA LEU A 228 -7.21 -11.84 13.06
C LEU A 228 -6.71 -11.90 11.60
N ARG A 229 -6.04 -13.00 11.25
CA ARG A 229 -5.41 -13.23 9.94
C ARG A 229 -6.25 -14.16 9.07
N LYS A 230 -5.78 -14.43 7.85
CA LYS A 230 -6.42 -15.38 6.93
C LYS A 230 -6.67 -16.77 7.52
N ASN A 231 -5.77 -17.26 8.36
CA ASN A 231 -5.87 -18.59 8.96
C ASN A 231 -6.91 -18.68 10.09
N ASP A 232 -7.49 -17.55 10.50
CA ASP A 232 -8.58 -17.53 11.45
C ASP A 232 -9.93 -17.61 10.71
N PRO A 233 -10.76 -18.64 10.96
CA PRO A 233 -12.05 -18.79 10.29
C PRO A 233 -13.05 -17.69 10.64
N PHE A 234 -12.79 -16.91 11.69
CA PHE A 234 -13.65 -15.83 12.16
C PHE A 234 -13.17 -14.44 11.71
N ALA A 235 -12.02 -14.32 11.04
CA ALA A 235 -11.57 -13.06 10.45
C ALA A 235 -12.51 -12.60 9.33
N ALA A 236 -13.02 -11.37 9.39
CA ALA A 236 -13.97 -10.88 8.40
C ALA A 236 -13.32 -10.58 7.04
N THR A 237 -12.07 -10.11 7.02
CA THR A 237 -11.38 -9.80 5.76
C THR A 237 -10.87 -11.04 5.04
N GLN A 238 -10.52 -12.09 5.80
CA GLN A 238 -9.78 -13.24 5.28
C GLN A 238 -8.52 -12.81 4.51
N MET A 239 -7.84 -11.74 4.96
CA MET A 239 -6.60 -11.22 4.38
C MET A 239 -5.49 -11.20 5.43
N ASN A 240 -4.24 -11.23 4.95
CA ASN A 240 -3.05 -10.99 5.73
C ASN A 240 -2.59 -9.52 5.62
N GLU A 241 -1.59 -9.19 6.43
CA GLU A 241 -1.06 -7.84 6.62
C GLU A 241 -0.69 -7.14 5.31
N ALA A 242 -0.02 -7.86 4.41
CA ALA A 242 0.52 -7.33 3.16
C ALA A 242 -0.59 -6.95 2.17
N GLU A 243 -1.66 -7.76 2.07
CA GLU A 243 -2.81 -7.49 1.22
C GLU A 243 -3.65 -6.33 1.75
N VAL A 244 -3.85 -6.23 3.06
CA VAL A 244 -4.55 -5.08 3.69
C VAL A 244 -3.76 -3.79 3.45
N ARG A 245 -2.43 -3.82 3.64
CA ARG A 245 -1.55 -2.69 3.30
C ARG A 245 -1.69 -2.31 1.83
N GLN A 246 -1.68 -3.30 0.94
CA GLN A 246 -1.75 -3.04 -0.49
C GLN A 246 -3.09 -2.42 -0.91
N ALA A 247 -4.21 -2.86 -0.32
CA ALA A 247 -5.52 -2.25 -0.54
C ALA A 247 -5.52 -0.76 -0.15
N ALA A 248 -4.91 -0.42 0.99
CA ALA A 248 -4.77 0.97 1.41
C ALA A 248 -3.84 1.79 0.48
N LEU A 249 -2.69 1.22 0.09
CA LEU A 249 -1.73 1.87 -0.82
C LEU A 249 -2.34 2.15 -2.19
N GLY A 250 -3.19 1.25 -2.71
CA GLY A 250 -3.91 1.45 -3.98
C GLY A 250 -4.80 2.70 -3.98
N LYS A 251 -5.27 3.12 -2.80
CA LYS A 251 -6.03 4.36 -2.57
C LYS A 251 -5.17 5.49 -1.98
N GLN A 252 -3.84 5.34 -2.01
CA GLN A 252 -2.87 6.31 -1.49
C GLN A 252 -3.06 6.64 0.00
N ILE A 253 -3.54 5.66 0.79
CA ILE A 253 -3.73 5.77 2.23
C ILE A 253 -2.49 5.20 2.94
N LYS A 254 -1.93 5.96 3.89
CA LYS A 254 -0.84 5.49 4.76
C LYS A 254 -1.38 5.04 6.11
N ILE A 255 -0.93 3.89 6.59
CA ILE A 255 -1.37 3.29 7.85
C ILE A 255 -0.26 3.46 8.88
N TYR A 256 -0.61 4.00 10.04
CA TYR A 256 0.20 3.97 11.26
C TYR A 256 -0.44 3.01 12.24
N ALA A 257 0.37 2.26 12.98
CA ALA A 257 -0.11 1.32 14.00
C ALA A 257 0.45 1.70 15.37
N LEU A 258 -0.43 2.18 16.24
CA LEU A 258 -0.14 2.49 17.64
C LEU A 258 -0.52 1.27 18.49
N HIS A 259 0.45 0.40 18.74
CA HIS A 259 0.25 -0.87 19.44
C HIS A 259 0.45 -0.69 20.94
N LEU A 260 -0.63 -0.81 21.70
CA LEU A 260 -0.65 -0.67 23.14
C LEU A 260 -0.06 -1.94 23.77
N ARG A 261 1.16 -1.85 24.28
CA ARG A 261 1.83 -3.00 24.88
C ARG A 261 1.40 -3.23 26.33
N THR A 262 0.11 -3.48 26.52
CA THR A 262 -0.53 -3.71 27.82
C THR A 262 -0.05 -5.00 28.47
N ASP A 263 -0.14 -5.07 29.79
CA ASP A 263 0.24 -6.26 30.53
C ASP A 263 -0.59 -7.51 30.17
N ALA A 264 -1.85 -7.32 29.77
CA ALA A 264 -2.73 -8.40 29.34
C ALA A 264 -2.25 -9.06 28.03
N GLY A 265 -1.70 -8.26 27.11
CA GLY A 265 -1.18 -8.71 25.81
C GLY A 265 0.23 -9.29 25.83
N LYS A 266 0.84 -9.50 27.01
CA LYS A 266 2.25 -9.93 27.16
C LYS A 266 2.65 -11.11 26.27
N LYS A 267 1.74 -12.07 26.10
CA LYS A 267 1.96 -13.30 25.32
C LYS A 267 1.85 -13.10 23.81
N THR A 268 1.17 -12.04 23.34
CA THR A 268 0.83 -11.82 21.93
C THR A 268 1.61 -10.67 21.30
N HIS A 269 2.28 -9.80 22.08
CA HIS A 269 2.94 -8.62 21.51
C HIS A 269 3.91 -8.92 20.37
N ALA A 270 4.69 -10.01 20.46
CA ALA A 270 5.66 -10.33 19.43
C ALA A 270 4.96 -10.64 18.10
N GLY A 271 3.85 -11.37 18.16
CA GLY A 271 2.98 -11.61 17.01
C GLY A 271 2.42 -10.30 16.48
N ALA A 272 1.70 -9.54 17.32
CA ALA A 272 1.08 -8.28 16.92
C ALA A 272 2.09 -7.24 16.37
N GLU A 273 3.29 -7.15 16.95
CA GLU A 273 4.37 -6.31 16.45
C GLU A 273 4.81 -6.73 15.04
N SER A 274 5.02 -8.03 14.81
CA SER A 274 5.34 -8.54 13.48
C SER A 274 4.24 -8.18 12.47
N GLN A 275 2.99 -8.40 12.84
CA GLN A 275 1.84 -8.09 11.98
C GLN A 275 1.79 -6.61 11.60
N TYR A 276 1.89 -5.74 12.60
CA TYR A 276 1.75 -4.30 12.39
C TYR A 276 2.96 -3.67 11.70
N ARG A 277 4.16 -4.21 11.84
CA ARG A 277 5.31 -3.80 11.02
C ARG A 277 5.09 -4.12 9.54
N VAL A 278 4.57 -5.31 9.23
CA VAL A 278 4.24 -5.66 7.84
C VAL A 278 3.10 -4.79 7.32
N LEU A 279 2.04 -4.59 8.11
CA LEU A 279 0.90 -3.74 7.73
C LEU A 279 1.31 -2.29 7.40
N THR A 280 2.28 -1.76 8.14
CA THR A 280 2.71 -0.36 8.05
C THR A 280 4.04 -0.16 7.32
N ALA A 281 4.56 -1.21 6.67
CA ALA A 281 5.82 -1.15 5.94
C ALA A 281 5.76 -0.11 4.82
N ASP A 282 6.87 0.60 4.63
CA ASP A 282 7.03 1.58 3.56
C ASP A 282 8.05 1.10 2.51
N ALA A 283 7.85 1.48 1.26
CA ALA A 283 8.76 1.15 0.17
C ALA A 283 10.12 1.84 0.35
N ASN A 284 10.18 2.97 1.05
CA ASN A 284 11.43 3.59 1.45
C ASN A 284 11.99 2.88 2.70
N PRO A 285 13.10 2.12 2.58
CA PRO A 285 13.69 1.39 3.70
C PRO A 285 14.21 2.30 4.83
N GLN A 286 14.45 3.60 4.56
CA GLN A 286 14.81 4.56 5.60
C GLN A 286 13.62 4.89 6.50
N ILE A 287 12.40 4.88 5.97
CA ILE A 287 11.17 4.93 6.79
C ILE A 287 10.96 3.56 7.46
N GLY A 288 11.12 2.49 6.68
CA GLY A 288 11.00 1.09 7.11
C GLY A 288 9.56 0.69 7.38
N ASP A 289 9.02 1.15 8.51
CA ASP A 289 7.62 0.96 8.91
C ASP A 289 7.10 2.13 9.76
N LEU A 290 5.78 2.22 9.90
CA LEU A 290 5.07 3.21 10.71
C LEU A 290 4.42 2.58 11.96
N TYR A 291 5.04 1.51 12.48
CA TYR A 291 4.65 0.88 13.73
C TYR A 291 5.26 1.61 14.92
N THR A 292 4.42 1.93 15.91
CA THR A 292 4.84 2.59 17.14
C THR A 292 4.33 1.81 18.36
N PRO A 293 5.22 1.17 19.14
CA PRO A 293 4.80 0.56 20.40
C PRO A 293 4.50 1.65 21.44
N VAL A 294 3.46 1.44 22.24
CA VAL A 294 3.16 2.24 23.43
C VAL A 294 3.47 1.38 24.67
N PRO A 295 4.65 1.56 25.30
CA PRO A 295 5.09 0.69 26.38
C PRO A 295 4.13 0.71 27.57
N GLY A 296 3.77 -0.48 28.06
CA GLY A 296 2.87 -0.65 29.19
C GLY A 296 1.41 -0.30 28.91
N GLY A 297 1.06 0.07 27.67
CA GLY A 297 -0.24 0.66 27.38
C GLY A 297 -0.44 1.99 28.13
N ASP A 298 0.61 2.80 28.26
CA ASP A 298 0.47 4.10 28.91
C ASP A 298 -0.44 5.02 28.08
N VAL A 299 -1.60 5.36 28.65
CA VAL A 299 -2.63 6.20 28.03
C VAL A 299 -2.07 7.57 27.64
N ARG A 300 -1.26 8.19 28.49
CA ARG A 300 -0.66 9.51 28.20
C ARG A 300 0.30 9.42 27.02
N LYS A 301 1.15 8.38 27.00
CA LYS A 301 2.07 8.15 25.88
C LYS A 301 1.34 7.89 24.58
N LEU A 302 0.21 7.18 24.60
CA LEU A 302 -0.64 7.07 23.40
C LEU A 302 -1.06 8.47 22.93
N GLY A 303 -1.55 9.30 23.84
CA GLY A 303 -1.93 10.68 23.54
C GLY A 303 -0.79 11.48 22.91
N GLU A 304 0.42 11.40 23.49
CA GLU A 304 1.63 12.03 22.97
C GLU A 304 1.98 11.57 21.54
N ARG A 305 1.81 10.28 21.22
CA ARG A 305 2.06 9.76 19.84
C ARG A 305 1.03 10.24 18.84
N VAL A 306 -0.25 10.26 19.21
CA VAL A 306 -1.32 10.80 18.36
C VAL A 306 -1.10 12.30 18.12
N ASP A 307 -0.73 13.04 19.16
CA ASP A 307 -0.42 14.47 19.10
C ASP A 307 0.81 14.77 18.22
N GLU A 308 1.88 13.98 18.36
CA GLU A 308 3.11 14.08 17.55
C GLU A 308 2.78 13.93 16.05
N ILE A 309 2.06 12.87 15.67
CA ILE A 309 1.66 12.63 14.28
C ILE A 309 0.72 13.75 13.80
N GLY A 310 -0.32 14.06 14.56
CA GLY A 310 -1.32 15.08 14.20
C GLY A 310 -0.69 16.46 14.00
N THR A 311 0.27 16.83 14.85
CA THR A 311 0.98 18.11 14.77
C THR A 311 1.86 18.19 13.52
N VAL A 312 2.54 17.12 13.12
CA VAL A 312 3.33 17.10 11.87
C VAL A 312 2.44 17.40 10.66
N PHE A 313 1.29 16.74 10.54
CA PHE A 313 0.40 16.95 9.40
C PHE A 313 -0.35 18.29 9.46
N ALA A 314 -0.70 18.78 10.64
CA ALA A 314 -1.26 20.12 10.81
C ALA A 314 -0.24 21.20 10.39
N ASN A 315 1.04 21.03 10.75
CA ASN A 315 2.10 21.95 10.36
C ASN A 315 2.37 21.89 8.85
N LEU A 316 2.36 20.71 8.24
CA LEU A 316 2.46 20.57 6.78
C LEU A 316 1.35 21.35 6.08
N VAL A 317 0.10 21.18 6.50
CA VAL A 317 -1.04 21.93 5.95
C VAL A 317 -0.83 23.44 6.06
N HIS A 318 -0.41 23.91 7.25
CA HIS A 318 -0.12 25.32 7.48
C HIS A 318 0.98 25.85 6.54
N GLN A 319 2.06 25.10 6.39
CA GLN A 319 3.16 25.45 5.51
C GLN A 319 2.75 25.50 4.03
N VAL A 320 1.92 24.55 3.58
CA VAL A 320 1.41 24.55 2.21
C VAL A 320 0.50 25.75 1.96
N ARG A 321 -0.40 26.08 2.91
CA ARG A 321 -1.28 27.25 2.81
C ARG A 321 -0.53 28.57 2.79
N SER A 322 0.56 28.66 3.53
CA SER A 322 1.43 29.84 3.58
C SER A 322 2.40 29.94 2.40
N ASN A 323 2.35 29.02 1.43
CA ASN A 323 3.30 28.90 0.32
C ASN A 323 4.76 28.81 0.79
N THR A 324 4.99 28.23 1.97
CA THR A 324 6.34 28.03 2.52
C THR A 324 6.99 26.84 1.83
N PRO A 325 8.14 27.02 1.13
CA PRO A 325 8.85 25.91 0.50
C PRO A 325 9.19 24.83 1.52
N GLN A 326 8.90 23.58 1.18
CA GLN A 326 9.22 22.43 2.02
C GLN A 326 10.58 21.86 1.62
N PRO A 327 11.56 21.80 2.54
CA PRO A 327 12.80 21.09 2.25
C PRO A 327 12.52 19.59 2.12
N VAL A 328 13.29 18.91 1.26
CA VAL A 328 13.28 17.44 1.19
C VAL A 328 13.70 16.89 2.56
N PRO A 329 12.89 16.04 3.21
CA PRO A 329 13.24 15.46 4.50
C PRO A 329 14.48 14.57 4.38
N LEU A 330 15.46 14.78 5.28
CA LEU A 330 16.65 13.95 5.40
C LEU A 330 16.46 13.01 6.59
N LEU A 331 16.37 11.72 6.32
CA LEU A 331 16.22 10.70 7.36
C LEU A 331 17.60 10.26 7.85
N SER A 332 17.77 10.24 9.17
CA SER A 332 18.94 9.65 9.81
C SER A 332 18.89 8.12 9.73
N ALA A 333 19.92 7.42 10.20
CA ALA A 333 19.92 5.96 10.26
C ALA A 333 18.85 5.38 11.21
N ALA A 334 18.36 6.18 12.16
CA ALA A 334 17.31 5.80 13.11
C ALA A 334 16.32 6.97 13.23
N PRO A 335 15.44 7.18 12.23
CA PRO A 335 14.56 8.34 12.22
C PRO A 335 13.48 8.25 13.30
N SER A 336 13.14 9.39 13.87
CA SER A 336 12.04 9.51 14.84
C SER A 336 10.68 9.35 14.17
N LEU A 337 9.61 9.20 14.96
CA LEU A 337 8.24 9.15 14.43
C LEU A 337 7.88 10.46 13.72
N ALA A 338 8.29 11.61 14.26
CA ALA A 338 8.16 12.91 13.61
C ALA A 338 8.91 12.96 12.26
N ASP A 339 10.16 12.49 12.18
CA ASP A 339 10.93 12.49 10.93
C ASP A 339 10.26 11.62 9.85
N LYS A 340 9.83 10.41 10.23
CA LYS A 340 9.08 9.51 9.34
C LYS A 340 7.78 10.16 8.87
N SER A 341 7.04 10.81 9.76
CA SER A 341 5.79 11.49 9.43
C SER A 341 5.99 12.71 8.53
N ALA A 342 7.09 13.44 8.71
CA ALA A 342 7.48 14.53 7.82
C ALA A 342 7.82 14.02 6.41
N ALA A 343 8.53 12.89 6.31
CA ALA A 343 8.82 12.25 5.02
C ALA A 343 7.54 11.77 4.31
N VAL A 344 6.63 11.13 5.05
CA VAL A 344 5.31 10.72 4.52
C VAL A 344 4.49 11.93 4.06
N GLY A 345 4.41 12.97 4.88
CA GLY A 345 3.70 14.20 4.56
C GLY A 345 4.29 14.93 3.35
N TYR A 346 5.61 14.99 3.24
CA TYR A 346 6.30 15.54 2.08
C TYR A 346 5.93 14.79 0.80
N ALA A 347 5.93 13.45 0.82
CA ALA A 347 5.53 12.63 -0.32
C ALA A 347 4.07 12.88 -0.74
N MET A 348 3.13 12.98 0.22
CA MET A 348 1.73 13.33 -0.06
C MET A 348 1.60 14.72 -0.69
N HIS A 349 2.37 15.69 -0.20
CA HIS A 349 2.38 17.03 -0.76
C HIS A 349 2.96 17.06 -2.19
N MET A 350 4.03 16.31 -2.47
CA MET A 350 4.59 16.20 -3.83
C MET A 350 3.60 15.59 -4.83
N ASP A 351 2.84 14.57 -4.42
CA ASP A 351 1.77 13.97 -5.23
C ASP A 351 0.63 14.97 -5.46
N PHE A 352 0.22 15.72 -4.44
CA PHE A 352 -0.77 16.80 -4.58
C PHE A 352 -0.30 17.89 -5.56
N LEU A 353 0.93 18.39 -5.42
CA LEU A 353 1.50 19.37 -6.35
C LEU A 353 1.52 18.83 -7.77
N GLY A 354 1.89 17.55 -7.94
CA GLY A 354 1.85 16.88 -9.22
C GLY A 354 0.48 16.92 -9.88
N ARG A 355 -0.58 16.64 -9.11
CA ARG A 355 -1.96 16.69 -9.63
C ARG A 355 -2.36 18.11 -10.00
N LYS A 356 -1.99 19.08 -9.16
CA LYS A 356 -2.33 20.49 -9.36
C LYS A 356 -1.65 21.08 -10.59
N THR A 357 -0.40 20.69 -10.86
CA THR A 357 0.37 21.17 -12.01
C THR A 357 0.23 20.28 -13.24
N ALA A 358 -0.53 19.19 -13.16
CA ALA A 358 -0.58 18.14 -14.17
C ALA A 358 0.83 17.67 -14.58
N SER A 359 1.69 17.42 -13.59
CA SER A 359 3.08 16.99 -13.76
C SER A 359 3.17 15.69 -14.55
N GLN A 360 3.80 15.76 -15.73
CA GLN A 360 3.95 14.62 -16.63
C GLN A 360 5.29 13.90 -16.43
N ALA A 361 5.29 12.60 -16.70
CA ALA A 361 6.53 11.86 -16.87
C ALA A 361 7.30 12.38 -18.10
N PRO A 362 8.64 12.29 -18.10
CA PRO A 362 9.44 12.72 -19.25
C PRO A 362 9.09 11.90 -20.49
N GLN A 363 9.03 12.54 -21.66
CA GLN A 363 8.78 11.84 -22.94
C GLN A 363 10.07 11.19 -23.43
N LEU A 364 10.05 9.86 -23.59
CA LEU A 364 11.23 9.05 -23.91
C LEU A 364 10.87 8.02 -24.98
N VAL A 365 11.59 8.02 -26.10
CA VAL A 365 11.41 6.99 -27.14
C VAL A 365 12.04 5.66 -26.70
N SER A 366 13.24 5.71 -26.15
CA SER A 366 13.92 4.58 -25.52
C SER A 366 15.03 5.12 -24.62
N ALA A 367 15.13 4.59 -23.40
CA ALA A 367 16.18 4.91 -22.44
C ALA A 367 16.43 3.74 -21.50
N TRP A 368 17.63 3.68 -20.95
CA TRP A 368 18.00 2.75 -19.89
C TRP A 368 17.88 3.42 -18.52
N THR A 369 17.35 2.69 -17.55
CA THR A 369 17.27 3.10 -16.15
C THR A 369 17.49 1.90 -15.22
N ALA A 370 17.45 2.10 -13.91
CA ALA A 370 17.52 1.04 -12.91
C ALA A 370 16.26 1.05 -12.04
N ASP A 371 15.84 -0.12 -11.56
CA ASP A 371 14.75 -0.23 -10.58
C ASP A 371 15.11 0.34 -9.19
N ARG A 372 16.36 0.79 -9.01
CA ARG A 372 16.89 1.48 -7.84
C ARG A 372 17.37 2.89 -8.16
N ASP A 373 17.35 3.78 -7.17
CA ASP A 373 17.87 5.13 -7.30
C ASP A 373 19.40 5.11 -7.45
N LEU A 374 19.90 5.65 -8.57
CA LEU A 374 21.34 5.67 -8.85
C LEU A 374 22.16 6.46 -7.82
N THR A 375 21.54 7.41 -7.11
CA THR A 375 22.19 8.22 -6.07
C THR A 375 22.13 7.59 -4.68
N ASN A 376 21.25 6.59 -4.51
CA ASN A 376 21.08 5.81 -3.30
C ASN A 376 20.42 4.45 -3.64
N PRO A 377 21.21 3.43 -4.04
CA PRO A 377 20.67 2.16 -4.54
C PRO A 377 19.77 1.38 -3.55
N ALA A 378 19.81 1.72 -2.26
CA ALA A 378 18.89 1.17 -1.28
C ALA A 378 17.41 1.56 -1.56
N LEU A 379 17.17 2.69 -2.24
CA LEU A 379 15.82 3.18 -2.53
C LEU A 379 15.29 2.59 -3.84
N PRO A 380 14.06 2.04 -3.87
CA PRO A 380 13.42 1.71 -5.13
C PRO A 380 13.11 2.99 -5.93
N ALA A 381 13.38 2.98 -7.23
CA ALA A 381 13.08 4.10 -8.11
C ALA A 381 11.68 4.00 -8.73
N PHE A 382 11.17 2.78 -8.93
CA PHE A 382 9.88 2.54 -9.58
C PHE A 382 9.05 1.51 -8.82
N GLN A 383 7.73 1.66 -8.91
CA GLN A 383 6.81 0.56 -8.65
C GLN A 383 6.54 -0.16 -9.96
N VAL A 384 7.07 -1.38 -10.08
CA VAL A 384 6.84 -2.21 -11.25
C VAL A 384 5.51 -2.95 -11.12
N CYS A 385 4.72 -2.90 -12.19
CA CYS A 385 3.39 -3.46 -12.26
C CYS A 385 3.21 -4.29 -13.53
N VAL A 386 2.35 -5.30 -13.47
CA VAL A 386 1.79 -5.97 -14.65
C VAL A 386 0.43 -5.34 -14.94
N MET A 387 0.22 -4.99 -16.21
CA MET A 387 -1.06 -4.45 -16.67
C MET A 387 -2.00 -5.60 -17.01
N LEU A 388 -3.08 -5.75 -16.25
CA LEU A 388 -4.06 -6.82 -16.47
C LEU A 388 -5.43 -6.24 -16.82
N THR A 389 -6.10 -6.83 -17.80
CA THR A 389 -7.54 -6.61 -18.05
C THR A 389 -8.38 -7.21 -16.92
N LYS A 390 -9.67 -6.83 -16.87
CA LYS A 390 -10.62 -7.47 -15.93
C LYS A 390 -10.72 -8.98 -16.13
N LEU A 391 -10.70 -9.43 -17.38
CA LEU A 391 -10.75 -10.85 -17.72
C LEU A 391 -9.50 -11.56 -17.21
N GLN A 392 -8.31 -11.04 -17.51
CA GLN A 392 -7.04 -11.63 -17.06
C GLN A 392 -6.92 -11.67 -15.53
N LEU A 393 -7.35 -10.61 -14.84
CA LEU A 393 -7.36 -10.60 -13.36
C LEU A 393 -8.32 -11.65 -12.80
N ASN A 394 -9.51 -11.80 -13.39
CA ASN A 394 -10.45 -12.85 -13.01
C ASN A 394 -9.87 -14.25 -13.28
N ASP A 395 -9.27 -14.46 -14.46
CA ASP A 395 -8.67 -15.74 -14.82
C ASP A 395 -7.51 -16.09 -13.88
N LEU A 396 -6.67 -15.12 -13.51
CA LEU A 396 -5.63 -15.31 -12.50
C LEU A 396 -6.25 -15.72 -11.16
N GLN A 397 -7.30 -15.03 -10.71
CA GLN A 397 -7.99 -15.36 -9.47
C GLN A 397 -8.56 -16.79 -9.47
N GLN A 398 -9.21 -17.21 -10.57
CA GLN A 398 -9.73 -18.58 -10.70
C GLN A 398 -8.59 -19.61 -10.68
N SER A 399 -7.46 -19.28 -11.31
CA SER A 399 -6.28 -20.14 -11.32
C SER A 399 -5.73 -20.36 -9.92
N LEU A 400 -5.66 -19.30 -9.10
CA LEU A 400 -5.24 -19.42 -7.70
C LEU A 400 -6.22 -20.25 -6.88
N LYS A 401 -7.54 -20.10 -7.10
CA LYS A 401 -8.57 -20.91 -6.41
C LYS A 401 -8.37 -22.40 -6.69
N LEU A 402 -8.06 -22.79 -7.93
CA LEU A 402 -7.75 -24.18 -8.27
C LEU A 402 -6.51 -24.70 -7.54
N ILE A 403 -5.45 -23.89 -7.47
CA ILE A 403 -4.21 -24.26 -6.78
C ILE A 403 -4.49 -24.48 -5.29
N VAL A 404 -5.23 -23.56 -4.65
CA VAL A 404 -5.64 -23.67 -3.25
C VAL A 404 -6.50 -24.91 -3.02
N ASP A 405 -7.50 -25.15 -3.87
CA ASP A 405 -8.38 -26.31 -3.74
C ASP A 405 -7.61 -27.63 -3.90
N ALA A 406 -6.67 -27.69 -4.85
CA ALA A 406 -5.80 -28.85 -5.04
C ALA A 406 -4.89 -29.08 -3.84
N ALA A 407 -4.29 -28.00 -3.30
CA ALA A 407 -3.44 -28.08 -2.11
C ALA A 407 -4.21 -28.61 -0.89
N ARG A 408 -5.44 -28.12 -0.69
CA ARG A 408 -6.32 -28.58 0.40
C ARG A 408 -6.73 -30.05 0.26
N LYS A 409 -7.09 -30.50 -0.94
CA LYS A 409 -7.44 -31.91 -1.18
C LYS A 409 -6.26 -32.86 -0.95
N THR A 410 -5.04 -32.37 -1.22
CA THR A 410 -3.81 -33.17 -1.16
C THR A 410 -3.01 -32.94 0.12
N GLN A 411 -3.59 -32.27 1.13
CA GLN A 411 -2.91 -31.96 2.39
C GLN A 411 -2.42 -33.22 3.12
N SER A 412 -3.17 -34.33 3.04
CA SER A 412 -2.76 -35.64 3.58
C SER A 412 -1.83 -36.44 2.66
N SER A 413 -1.62 -36.00 1.42
CA SER A 413 -0.75 -36.66 0.43
C SER A 413 -0.09 -35.62 -0.51
N PRO A 414 0.86 -34.82 0.00
CA PRO A 414 1.43 -33.68 -0.74
C PRO A 414 2.07 -34.04 -2.09
N LYS A 415 2.50 -35.30 -2.27
CA LYS A 415 3.04 -35.85 -3.52
C LYS A 415 2.04 -35.82 -4.69
N ASP A 416 0.74 -35.83 -4.39
CA ASP A 416 -0.32 -35.87 -5.39
C ASP A 416 -0.76 -34.46 -5.82
N PHE A 417 -0.24 -33.41 -5.18
CA PHE A 417 -0.60 -32.00 -5.41
C PHE A 417 -0.52 -31.57 -6.89
N PHE A 418 0.64 -31.75 -7.52
CA PHE A 418 0.83 -31.36 -8.93
C PHE A 418 0.00 -32.21 -9.89
N GLN A 419 -0.30 -33.46 -9.54
CA GLN A 419 -1.18 -34.31 -10.32
C GLN A 419 -2.65 -33.83 -10.24
N GLU A 420 -3.10 -33.41 -9.06
CA GLU A 420 -4.43 -32.82 -8.86
C GLU A 420 -4.57 -31.51 -9.62
N ILE A 421 -3.55 -30.63 -9.56
CA ILE A 421 -3.52 -29.39 -10.37
C ILE A 421 -3.60 -29.70 -11.87
N ALA A 422 -2.77 -30.62 -12.36
CA ALA A 422 -2.75 -30.99 -13.78
C ALA A 422 -4.10 -31.58 -14.23
N SER A 423 -4.80 -32.30 -13.33
CA SER A 423 -6.12 -32.86 -13.59
C SER A 423 -7.18 -31.77 -13.63
N ALA A 424 -7.19 -30.85 -12.66
CA ALA A 424 -8.12 -29.71 -12.61
C ALA A 424 -7.94 -28.76 -13.81
N SER A 425 -6.68 -28.51 -14.21
CA SER A 425 -6.34 -27.62 -15.32
C SER A 425 -6.80 -28.17 -16.68
N ALA A 426 -6.76 -29.49 -16.86
CA ALA A 426 -7.25 -30.15 -18.07
C ALA A 426 -8.75 -29.93 -18.30
N TYR A 427 -9.55 -29.85 -17.22
CA TYR A 427 -10.99 -29.54 -17.32
C TYR A 427 -11.25 -28.09 -17.76
N MET A 428 -10.28 -27.20 -17.62
CA MET A 428 -10.38 -25.79 -18.03
C MET A 428 -9.77 -25.52 -19.41
N SER A 429 -9.54 -26.56 -20.20
CA SER A 429 -8.95 -26.48 -21.56
C SER A 429 -7.58 -25.80 -21.60
N ARG A 430 -6.81 -25.87 -20.51
CA ARG A 430 -5.41 -25.42 -20.45
C ARG A 430 -4.47 -26.59 -20.70
N ASP A 431 -3.30 -26.36 -21.32
CA ASP A 431 -2.33 -27.42 -21.62
C ASP A 431 -1.47 -27.77 -20.38
N PRO A 432 -1.68 -28.93 -19.72
CA PRO A 432 -0.97 -29.28 -18.50
C PRO A 432 0.32 -30.07 -18.76
N GLN A 433 0.78 -30.17 -20.02
CA GLN A 433 1.94 -31.00 -20.41
C GLN A 433 3.23 -30.61 -19.67
N ALA A 434 3.45 -29.31 -19.42
CA ALA A 434 4.64 -28.82 -18.74
C ALA A 434 4.69 -29.24 -17.25
N LEU A 435 3.56 -29.17 -16.53
CA LEU A 435 3.47 -29.64 -15.13
C LEU A 435 3.80 -31.13 -15.01
N ARG A 436 3.28 -31.95 -15.95
CA ARG A 436 3.55 -33.40 -15.99
C ARG A 436 5.01 -33.74 -16.27
N LYS A 437 5.79 -32.80 -16.81
CA LYS A 437 7.22 -32.94 -17.08
C LYS A 437 8.10 -32.27 -16.01
N GLY A 438 7.53 -31.88 -14.88
CA GLY A 438 8.25 -31.26 -13.76
C GLY A 438 8.45 -29.74 -13.87
N GLY A 439 7.70 -29.06 -14.76
CA GLY A 439 7.67 -27.59 -14.83
C GLY A 439 7.07 -26.95 -13.57
N ASN A 440 7.34 -25.67 -13.37
CA ASN A 440 6.76 -24.90 -12.27
C ASN A 440 5.28 -24.53 -12.55
N LEU A 441 4.60 -23.92 -11.57
CA LEU A 441 3.20 -23.50 -11.72
C LEU A 441 2.96 -22.48 -12.85
N ALA A 442 3.96 -21.66 -13.19
CA ALA A 442 3.89 -20.70 -14.29
C ALA A 442 3.98 -21.39 -15.66
N ASP A 443 5.03 -22.20 -15.87
CA ASP A 443 5.30 -22.98 -17.09
C ASP A 443 4.17 -23.95 -17.42
N GLY A 444 3.38 -24.33 -16.41
CA GLY A 444 2.20 -25.16 -16.52
C GLY A 444 1.02 -24.55 -17.28
N GLY A 445 1.13 -23.32 -17.79
CA GLY A 445 0.05 -22.59 -18.46
C GLY A 445 -1.10 -22.20 -17.53
N LEU A 446 -0.94 -22.38 -16.22
CA LEU A 446 -1.98 -22.15 -15.21
C LEU A 446 -2.04 -20.70 -14.75
N LEU A 447 -0.92 -19.98 -14.74
CA LEU A 447 -0.88 -18.61 -14.23
C LEU A 447 -0.96 -17.53 -15.35
N GLY A 448 -1.17 -17.97 -16.59
CA GLY A 448 -1.32 -17.14 -17.78
C GLY A 448 0.03 -16.68 -18.36
N GLU A 449 0.08 -16.54 -19.69
CA GLU A 449 1.29 -16.15 -20.43
C GLU A 449 1.83 -14.77 -20.04
N TYR A 450 0.98 -13.89 -19.50
CA TYR A 450 1.35 -12.54 -19.08
C TYR A 450 2.24 -12.50 -17.82
N LEU A 451 2.45 -13.64 -17.16
CA LEU A 451 3.42 -13.78 -16.06
C LEU A 451 4.71 -14.48 -16.50
N GLU A 452 4.77 -14.99 -17.72
CA GLU A 452 5.98 -15.62 -18.28
C GLU A 452 7.00 -14.56 -18.69
N GLY A 453 8.29 -14.84 -18.46
CA GLY A 453 9.38 -13.96 -18.90
C GLY A 453 9.47 -12.62 -18.16
N LEU A 454 8.73 -12.43 -17.06
CA LEU A 454 8.90 -11.26 -16.21
C LEU A 454 10.35 -11.21 -15.68
N PRO A 455 11.03 -10.05 -15.69
CA PRO A 455 12.39 -9.92 -15.18
C PRO A 455 12.49 -10.10 -13.65
N TYR A 456 11.36 -10.34 -12.99
CA TYR A 456 11.23 -10.46 -11.55
C TYR A 456 10.71 -11.84 -11.20
N ARG A 457 11.37 -12.49 -10.24
CA ARG A 457 11.03 -13.84 -9.78
C ARG A 457 10.16 -13.75 -8.53
N SER A 458 8.97 -14.36 -8.53
CA SER A 458 8.15 -14.54 -7.32
C SER A 458 8.33 -15.96 -6.75
N LYS A 459 7.92 -16.15 -5.49
CA LYS A 459 7.97 -17.46 -4.83
C LYS A 459 6.97 -18.45 -5.44
N SER A 460 5.73 -18.04 -5.74
CA SER A 460 4.72 -18.99 -6.26
C SER A 460 4.89 -19.30 -7.74
N LEU A 461 5.37 -18.35 -8.56
CA LEU A 461 5.72 -18.63 -9.96
C LEU A 461 6.80 -19.72 -10.05
N ASN A 462 7.73 -19.75 -9.09
CA ASN A 462 8.82 -20.73 -9.04
C ASN A 462 8.48 -22.00 -8.25
N MET A 463 7.23 -22.20 -7.83
CA MET A 463 6.86 -23.40 -7.08
C MET A 463 6.94 -24.64 -7.98
N THR A 464 7.86 -25.55 -7.66
CA THR A 464 8.02 -26.87 -8.30
C THR A 464 7.55 -27.97 -7.36
N GLN A 465 7.40 -29.18 -7.89
CA GLN A 465 7.04 -30.34 -7.09
C GLN A 465 8.08 -30.64 -6.00
N ASP A 466 9.36 -30.58 -6.35
CA ASP A 466 10.45 -30.82 -5.40
C ASP A 466 10.49 -29.76 -4.30
N LEU A 467 10.29 -28.49 -4.66
CA LEU A 467 10.20 -27.41 -3.68
C LEU A 467 9.02 -27.63 -2.74
N TRP A 468 7.83 -27.89 -3.28
CA TRP A 468 6.62 -28.17 -2.50
C TRP A 468 6.81 -29.31 -1.51
N LEU A 469 7.44 -30.41 -1.94
CA LEU A 469 7.71 -31.57 -1.09
C LEU A 469 8.82 -31.34 -0.05
N SER A 470 9.69 -30.36 -0.28
CA SER A 470 10.70 -29.95 0.70
C SER A 470 10.14 -29.07 1.82
N LEU A 471 9.00 -28.40 1.58
CA LEU A 471 8.34 -27.56 2.57
C LEU A 471 7.78 -28.40 3.73
N SER A 472 7.92 -27.88 4.94
CA SER A 472 7.18 -28.39 6.10
C SER A 472 5.68 -28.17 5.96
N VAL A 473 4.88 -28.89 6.74
CA VAL A 473 3.41 -28.72 6.76
C VAL A 473 3.01 -27.28 7.07
N ALA A 474 3.73 -26.61 7.97
CA ALA A 474 3.47 -25.21 8.29
C ALA A 474 3.76 -24.27 7.11
N GLU A 475 4.86 -24.49 6.39
CA GLU A 475 5.21 -23.68 5.21
C GLU A 475 4.26 -23.93 4.03
N GLN A 476 3.74 -25.15 3.90
CA GLN A 476 2.70 -25.47 2.92
C GLN A 476 1.39 -24.74 3.25
N GLU A 477 0.97 -24.72 4.52
CA GLU A 477 -0.21 -23.99 4.95
C GLU A 477 -0.04 -22.48 4.77
N ASP A 478 1.12 -21.92 5.16
CA ASP A 478 1.43 -20.50 4.97
C ASP A 478 1.37 -20.10 3.48
N PHE A 479 1.85 -20.97 2.58
CA PHE A 479 1.73 -20.75 1.14
C PHE A 479 0.27 -20.73 0.67
N ILE A 480 -0.56 -21.67 1.14
CA ILE A 480 -1.99 -21.72 0.81
C ILE A 480 -2.69 -20.45 1.31
N ASP A 481 -2.42 -20.03 2.55
CA ASP A 481 -2.98 -18.82 3.15
C ASP A 481 -2.55 -17.55 2.40
N GLU A 482 -1.30 -17.48 1.93
CA GLU A 482 -0.82 -16.39 1.08
C GLU A 482 -1.65 -16.29 -0.21
N LEU A 483 -1.87 -17.41 -0.90
CA LEU A 483 -2.67 -17.43 -2.14
C LEU A 483 -4.13 -17.03 -1.91
N ASP A 484 -4.75 -17.51 -0.84
CA ASP A 484 -6.11 -17.11 -0.48
C ASP A 484 -6.22 -15.62 -0.14
N SER A 485 -5.23 -15.08 0.57
CA SER A 485 -5.16 -13.64 0.86
C SER A 485 -5.08 -12.83 -0.45
N LYS A 486 -4.22 -13.24 -1.39
CA LYS A 486 -4.11 -12.62 -2.72
C LYS A 486 -5.42 -12.71 -3.51
N ILE A 487 -6.13 -13.85 -3.45
CA ILE A 487 -7.45 -14.02 -4.08
C ILE A 487 -8.42 -12.93 -3.57
N ARG A 488 -8.44 -12.66 -2.26
CA ARG A 488 -9.26 -11.59 -1.67
C ARG A 488 -8.80 -10.20 -2.12
N LEU A 489 -7.50 -9.95 -2.17
CA LEU A 489 -6.97 -8.68 -2.68
C LEU A 489 -7.41 -8.39 -4.11
N TYR A 490 -7.48 -9.40 -4.97
CA TYR A 490 -7.93 -9.24 -6.36
C TYR A 490 -9.41 -8.87 -6.45
N GLU A 491 -10.24 -9.26 -5.48
CA GLU A 491 -11.64 -8.78 -5.38
C GLU A 491 -11.65 -7.27 -5.10
N THR A 492 -10.75 -6.77 -4.26
CA THR A 492 -10.60 -5.33 -4.01
C THR A 492 -10.19 -4.58 -5.27
N PHE A 493 -9.23 -5.09 -6.04
CA PHE A 493 -8.83 -4.47 -7.32
C PHE A 493 -9.97 -4.48 -8.34
N HIS A 494 -10.73 -5.57 -8.42
CA HIS A 494 -11.89 -5.68 -9.30
C HIS A 494 -12.93 -4.59 -8.98
N ASN A 495 -13.18 -4.35 -7.70
CA ASN A 495 -14.17 -3.38 -7.22
C ASN A 495 -13.67 -1.92 -7.23
N ASP A 496 -12.36 -1.69 -7.40
CA ASP A 496 -11.76 -0.36 -7.46
C ASP A 496 -11.95 0.31 -8.83
N VAL A 497 -13.18 0.74 -9.10
CA VAL A 497 -13.59 1.36 -10.37
C VAL A 497 -12.77 2.59 -10.76
N ALA A 498 -12.12 3.27 -9.82
CA ALA A 498 -11.37 4.50 -10.08
C ALA A 498 -9.99 4.24 -10.71
N ASN A 499 -9.44 3.03 -10.54
CA ASN A 499 -8.09 2.68 -10.98
C ASN A 499 -8.05 1.83 -12.27
N TRP A 500 -9.21 1.52 -12.85
CA TRP A 500 -9.32 0.90 -14.18
C TRP A 500 -9.18 1.95 -15.28
N VAL A 501 -8.12 1.83 -16.09
CA VAL A 501 -7.77 2.82 -17.13
C VAL A 501 -7.95 2.24 -18.52
N ARG A 502 -8.58 3.01 -19.41
CA ARG A 502 -8.77 2.66 -20.83
C ARG A 502 -7.79 3.44 -21.70
N PHE A 503 -7.35 2.82 -22.79
CA PHE A 503 -6.44 3.40 -23.77
C PHE A 503 -7.17 3.69 -25.07
N GLY A 504 -7.03 4.92 -25.59
CA GLY A 504 -7.73 5.33 -26.82
C GLY A 504 -9.22 4.99 -26.78
N ASP A 505 -9.69 4.27 -27.80
CA ASP A 505 -11.09 3.85 -27.95
C ASP A 505 -11.37 2.44 -27.40
N ALA A 506 -10.45 1.82 -26.65
CA ALA A 506 -10.59 0.46 -26.11
C ALA A 506 -11.90 0.30 -25.32
N GLU A 507 -12.62 -0.80 -25.44
CA GLU A 507 -13.94 -1.01 -24.80
C GLU A 507 -13.86 -1.01 -23.26
N PRO A 508 -14.98 -0.81 -22.52
CA PRO A 508 -14.96 -0.86 -21.05
C PRO A 508 -14.41 -2.17 -20.48
N GLY A 509 -14.56 -3.28 -21.21
CA GLY A 509 -14.01 -4.59 -20.84
C GLY A 509 -12.49 -4.69 -20.95
N ASP A 510 -11.88 -3.83 -21.77
CA ASP A 510 -10.44 -3.81 -22.05
C ASP A 510 -9.68 -2.81 -21.17
N ALA A 511 -10.35 -2.26 -20.16
CA ALA A 511 -9.69 -1.43 -19.17
C ALA A 511 -8.60 -2.25 -18.47
N LEU A 512 -7.43 -1.64 -18.28
CA LEU A 512 -6.29 -2.25 -17.61
C LEU A 512 -6.18 -1.73 -16.18
N TYR A 513 -5.73 -2.61 -15.30
CA TYR A 513 -5.38 -2.31 -13.92
C TYR A 513 -3.88 -2.53 -13.73
N ARG A 514 -3.26 -1.64 -12.94
CA ARG A 514 -1.84 -1.76 -12.55
C ARG A 514 -1.73 -2.69 -11.35
N VAL A 515 -1.43 -3.97 -11.59
CA VAL A 515 -1.23 -4.96 -10.53
C VAL A 515 0.24 -4.96 -10.12
N PRO A 516 0.60 -4.53 -8.90
CA PRO A 516 1.99 -4.48 -8.48
C PRO A 516 2.60 -5.88 -8.42
N LEU A 517 3.87 -6.02 -8.81
CA LEU A 517 4.55 -7.32 -8.83
C LEU A 517 4.52 -8.05 -7.48
N SER A 518 4.62 -7.31 -6.38
CA SER A 518 4.59 -7.89 -5.02
C SER A 518 3.26 -8.57 -4.66
N THR A 519 2.22 -8.35 -5.46
CA THR A 519 0.87 -8.91 -5.25
C THR A 519 0.57 -10.08 -6.18
N LEU A 520 1.46 -10.34 -7.14
CA LEU A 520 1.37 -11.50 -8.00
C LEU A 520 1.71 -12.76 -7.19
N PRO A 521 1.16 -13.92 -7.57
CA PRO A 521 1.45 -15.18 -6.89
C PRO A 521 2.95 -15.41 -6.86
#